data_AF-A0A2P2J0U7-F1
#
_entry.id   AF-A0A2P2J0U7-F1
#
_cell.length_a   1.000
_cell.length_b   1.000
_cell.length_c   1.000
_cell.angle_alpha   90.00
_cell.angle_beta   90.00
_cell.angle_gamma   90.00
#
_symmetry.space_group_name_H-M   'P 1'
#
loop_
_entity.id
_entity.type
_entity.pdbx_description
1 polymer ?
#
loop_
_entity_poly.entity_id
_entity_poly.type
_entity_poly.pdbx_seq_one_letter_code
_entity_poly.pdbx_strand_id
1 'polypeptide(L)'
;MDPSELRYLEDDDTPTMKTVKGATMGLVAGTIWGTVVATWYDVPRVEKHVALPGLIRTLKMMGNHGATFAAIGGVYIGVEQLVQHYRMKRDFINGAVGGFVAGASIFGFKGRSIKTAISAGTVLAVTSAVIDAGGQTTRVDNGKEYYPYTTKKRSTVQG
;
A
#
# COMPACT_ATOMS: atom_id res chain seq x y z
N MET A 1 16.33 18.58 -21.63
CA MET A 1 15.12 17.83 -21.23
C MET A 1 14.03 18.15 -22.23
N ASP A 2 13.40 17.14 -22.79
CA ASP A 2 12.23 17.30 -23.65
C ASP A 2 11.02 17.65 -22.74
N PRO A 3 10.17 18.63 -23.09
CA PRO A 3 8.97 18.97 -22.32
C PRO A 3 8.03 17.78 -22.08
N SER A 4 8.07 16.76 -22.94
CA SER A 4 7.33 15.51 -22.72
C SER A 4 7.85 14.72 -21.52
N GLU A 5 9.17 14.58 -21.34
CA GLU A 5 9.78 13.88 -20.19
C GLU A 5 9.48 14.57 -18.87
N LEU A 6 9.51 15.91 -18.84
CA LEU A 6 9.14 16.69 -17.64
C LEU A 6 7.68 16.44 -17.24
N ARG A 7 6.78 16.42 -18.22
CA ARG A 7 5.36 16.14 -17.98
C ARG A 7 5.10 14.72 -17.50
N TYR A 8 5.83 13.73 -18.03
CA TYR A 8 5.78 12.35 -17.55
C TYR A 8 6.27 12.22 -16.10
N LEU A 9 7.30 12.97 -15.72
CA LEU A 9 7.84 12.97 -14.36
C LEU A 9 6.89 13.66 -13.37
N GLU A 10 6.27 14.77 -13.77
CA GLU A 10 5.24 15.46 -12.99
C GLU A 10 4.02 14.56 -12.77
N ASP A 11 3.53 13.88 -13.82
CA ASP A 11 2.40 12.94 -13.72
C ASP A 11 2.73 11.75 -12.80
N ASP A 12 3.97 11.27 -12.83
CA ASP A 12 4.45 10.15 -12.01
C ASP A 12 4.47 10.44 -10.51
N ASP A 13 4.66 11.72 -10.15
CA ASP A 13 4.79 12.21 -8.78
C ASP A 13 3.50 12.77 -8.18
N THR A 14 2.43 12.82 -8.96
CA THR A 14 1.11 13.26 -8.48
C THR A 14 0.60 12.40 -7.31
N PRO A 15 -0.11 13.00 -6.34
CA PRO A 15 -0.72 12.28 -5.21
C PRO A 15 -1.62 11.12 -5.65
N THR A 16 -2.37 11.34 -6.73
CA THR A 16 -3.25 10.37 -7.36
C THR A 16 -2.46 9.18 -7.92
N MET A 17 -1.37 9.42 -8.66
CA MET A 17 -0.55 8.35 -9.21
C MET A 17 0.11 7.52 -8.12
N LYS A 18 0.63 8.15 -7.06
CA LYS A 18 1.22 7.44 -5.93
C LYS A 18 0.18 6.56 -5.20
N THR A 19 -1.04 7.05 -5.03
CA THR A 19 -2.15 6.26 -4.47
C THR A 19 -2.52 5.09 -5.37
N VAL A 20 -2.60 5.30 -6.69
CA VAL A 20 -2.84 4.24 -7.68
C VAL A 20 -1.73 3.19 -7.67
N LYS A 21 -0.47 3.60 -7.55
CA LYS A 21 0.68 2.69 -7.39
C LYS A 21 0.55 1.87 -6.10
N GLY A 22 0.19 2.52 -4.98
CA GLY A 22 -0.09 1.84 -3.71
C GLY A 22 -1.20 0.80 -3.82
N ALA A 23 -2.31 1.17 -4.45
CA ALA A 23 -3.43 0.26 -4.67
C ALA A 23 -3.07 -0.89 -5.63
N THR A 24 -2.30 -0.61 -6.68
CA THR A 24 -1.86 -1.62 -7.65
C THR A 24 -0.91 -2.62 -7.00
N MET A 25 0.07 -2.16 -6.21
CA MET A 25 0.95 -3.03 -5.45
C MET A 25 0.18 -3.88 -4.43
N GLY A 26 -0.78 -3.27 -3.74
CA GLY A 26 -1.71 -3.97 -2.87
C GLY A 26 -2.50 -5.04 -3.62
N LEU A 27 -3.00 -4.74 -4.82
CA LEU A 27 -3.73 -5.70 -5.66
C LEU A 27 -2.85 -6.91 -5.99
N VAL A 28 -1.63 -6.68 -6.48
CA VAL A 28 -0.69 -7.75 -6.85
C VAL A 28 -0.33 -8.62 -5.64
N ALA A 29 -0.02 -8.00 -4.50
CA ALA A 29 0.25 -8.74 -3.27
C ALA A 29 -0.98 -9.55 -2.82
N GLY A 30 -2.18 -8.95 -2.91
CA GLY A 30 -3.43 -9.58 -2.53
C GLY A 30 -3.86 -10.72 -3.46
N THR A 31 -3.55 -10.66 -4.75
CA THR A 31 -3.81 -11.77 -5.67
C THR A 31 -2.87 -12.92 -5.41
N ILE A 32 -1.58 -12.67 -5.15
CA ILE A 32 -0.61 -13.70 -4.74
C ILE A 32 -1.03 -14.33 -3.41
N TRP A 33 -1.43 -13.54 -2.42
CA TRP A 33 -1.96 -14.10 -1.18
C TRP A 33 -3.25 -14.90 -1.41
N GLY A 34 -4.13 -14.38 -2.26
CA GLY A 34 -5.37 -15.04 -2.64
C GLY A 34 -5.17 -16.38 -3.34
N THR A 35 -4.12 -16.53 -4.17
CA THR A 35 -3.78 -17.82 -4.79
C THR A 35 -3.30 -18.82 -3.75
N VAL A 36 -2.41 -18.41 -2.83
CA VAL A 36 -1.93 -19.28 -1.74
C VAL A 36 -3.09 -19.78 -0.89
N VAL A 37 -3.99 -18.88 -0.48
CA VAL A 37 -5.19 -19.25 0.28
C VAL A 37 -6.08 -20.20 -0.53
N ALA A 38 -6.28 -19.94 -1.82
CA ALA A 38 -7.07 -20.83 -2.66
C ALA A 38 -6.47 -22.25 -2.74
N THR A 39 -5.14 -22.36 -2.87
CA THR A 39 -4.44 -23.65 -2.88
C THR A 39 -4.63 -24.43 -1.58
N TRP A 40 -4.71 -23.77 -0.43
CA TRP A 40 -4.92 -24.44 0.86
C TRP A 40 -6.38 -24.85 1.11
N TYR A 41 -7.34 -24.14 0.52
CA TYR A 41 -8.76 -24.49 0.62
C TYR A 41 -9.20 -25.58 -0.37
N ASP A 42 -8.39 -25.87 -1.40
CA ASP A 42 -8.55 -27.02 -2.29
C ASP A 42 -8.10 -28.32 -1.59
N VAL A 43 -8.80 -28.68 -0.51
CA VAL A 43 -8.79 -30.04 0.07
C VAL A 43 -9.68 -30.91 -0.84
N PRO A 44 -9.23 -32.10 -1.29
CA PRO A 44 -9.76 -32.78 -2.47
C PRO A 44 -11.21 -33.23 -2.26
N ARG A 45 -12.16 -32.38 -2.65
CA ARG A 45 -13.52 -32.82 -2.93
C ARG A 45 -13.53 -33.26 -4.38
N VAL A 46 -13.45 -34.58 -4.55
CA VAL A 46 -13.87 -35.27 -5.77
C VAL A 46 -15.35 -34.96 -6.00
N GLU A 47 -15.66 -33.78 -6.50
CA GLU A 47 -16.95 -33.50 -7.12
C GLU A 47 -16.77 -33.67 -8.62
N LYS A 48 -17.09 -34.91 -9.00
CA LYS A 48 -17.31 -35.38 -10.36
C LYS A 48 -18.08 -34.30 -11.14
N HIS A 49 -17.49 -33.84 -12.25
CA HIS A 49 -18.17 -33.23 -13.40
C HIS A 49 -18.61 -31.76 -13.39
N VAL A 50 -17.99 -30.84 -12.62
CA VAL A 50 -18.06 -29.40 -13.01
C VAL A 50 -16.83 -28.60 -12.53
N ALA A 51 -15.85 -28.36 -13.41
CA ALA A 51 -14.65 -27.56 -13.08
C ALA A 51 -14.95 -26.03 -13.02
N LEU A 52 -16.02 -25.58 -13.68
CA LEU A 52 -16.41 -24.18 -13.79
C LEU A 52 -16.82 -23.53 -12.43
N PRO A 53 -17.65 -24.16 -11.57
CA PRO A 53 -17.98 -23.63 -10.25
C PRO A 53 -16.77 -23.50 -9.32
N GLY A 54 -15.83 -24.45 -9.37
CA GLY A 54 -14.59 -24.41 -8.59
C GLY A 54 -13.69 -23.24 -9.02
N LEU A 55 -13.51 -23.06 -10.33
CA LEU A 55 -12.75 -21.93 -10.88
C LEU A 55 -13.36 -20.58 -10.51
N ILE A 56 -14.69 -20.42 -10.62
CA ILE A 56 -15.39 -19.17 -10.23
C ILE A 56 -15.18 -18.88 -8.74
N ARG A 57 -15.24 -19.92 -7.89
CA ARG A 57 -15.00 -19.77 -6.45
C ARG A 57 -13.57 -19.31 -6.15
N THR A 58 -12.58 -19.90 -6.81
CA THR A 58 -11.17 -19.51 -6.69
C THR A 58 -10.92 -18.10 -7.19
N LEU A 59 -11.46 -17.73 -8.35
CA LEU A 59 -11.37 -16.37 -8.89
C LEU A 59 -12.04 -15.35 -7.96
N LYS A 60 -13.19 -15.69 -7.36
CA LYS A 60 -13.86 -14.83 -6.39
C LYS A 60 -13.05 -14.69 -5.10
N MET A 61 -12.39 -15.75 -4.63
CA MET A 61 -11.50 -15.69 -3.47
C MET A 61 -10.26 -14.83 -3.77
N MET A 62 -9.61 -15.02 -4.91
CA MET A 62 -8.48 -14.19 -5.35
C MET A 62 -8.88 -12.73 -5.51
N GLY A 63 -10.01 -12.46 -6.17
CA GLY A 63 -10.52 -11.11 -6.39
C GLY A 63 -10.88 -10.41 -5.08
N ASN A 64 -11.48 -11.11 -4.12
CA ASN A 64 -11.82 -10.52 -2.82
C ASN A 64 -10.56 -10.18 -2.01
N HIS A 65 -9.53 -11.02 -2.04
CA HIS A 65 -8.24 -10.71 -1.40
C HIS A 65 -7.52 -9.58 -2.13
N GLY A 66 -7.38 -9.66 -3.45
CA GLY A 66 -6.80 -8.59 -4.28
C GLY A 66 -7.45 -7.23 -4.02
N ALA A 67 -8.78 -7.16 -4.02
CA ALA A 67 -9.52 -5.93 -3.73
C ALA A 67 -9.24 -5.40 -2.31
N THR A 68 -9.17 -6.28 -1.30
CA THR A 68 -8.92 -5.85 0.07
C THR A 68 -7.51 -5.30 0.26
N PHE A 69 -6.48 -5.94 -0.31
CA PHE A 69 -5.12 -5.44 -0.22
C PHE A 69 -4.91 -4.19 -1.09
N ALA A 70 -5.59 -4.09 -2.24
CA ALA A 70 -5.62 -2.86 -3.04
C ALA A 70 -6.19 -1.68 -2.25
N ALA A 71 -7.31 -1.91 -1.53
CA ALA A 71 -7.90 -0.90 -0.68
C ALA A 71 -6.97 -0.49 0.47
N ILE A 72 -6.28 -1.46 1.12
CA ILE A 72 -5.28 -1.17 2.16
C ILE A 72 -4.15 -0.30 1.59
N GLY A 73 -3.57 -0.69 0.45
CA GLY A 73 -2.47 0.05 -0.18
C GLY A 73 -2.85 1.45 -0.64
N GLY A 74 -4.05 1.61 -1.20
CA GLY A 74 -4.58 2.92 -1.60
C GLY A 74 -4.85 3.83 -0.40
N VAL A 75 -5.53 3.33 0.64
CA VAL A 75 -5.82 4.12 1.84
C VAL A 75 -4.53 4.46 2.60
N TYR A 76 -3.58 3.53 2.70
CA TYR A 76 -2.29 3.75 3.34
C TYR A 76 -1.55 4.93 2.68
N ILE A 77 -1.30 4.84 1.37
CA ILE A 77 -0.55 5.87 0.64
C ILE A 77 -1.32 7.20 0.58
N GLY A 78 -2.64 7.16 0.41
CA GLY A 78 -3.46 8.36 0.39
C GLY A 78 -3.43 9.12 1.72
N VAL A 79 -3.54 8.41 2.85
CA VAL A 79 -3.47 9.01 4.18
C VAL A 79 -2.06 9.50 4.49
N GLU A 80 -1.04 8.73 4.17
CA GLU A 80 0.36 9.13 4.38
C GLU A 80 0.66 10.46 3.67
N GLN A 81 0.21 10.61 2.42
CA GLN A 81 0.36 11.87 1.67
C GLN A 81 -0.41 13.03 2.28
N LEU A 82 -1.64 12.81 2.74
CA LEU A 82 -2.44 13.84 3.38
C LEU A 82 -1.77 14.35 4.67
N VAL A 83 -1.26 13.43 5.49
CA VAL A 83 -0.57 13.78 6.73
C VAL A 83 0.76 14.47 6.43
N GLN A 84 1.51 14.00 5.43
CA GLN A 84 2.74 14.64 4.97
C GLN A 84 2.47 16.08 4.47
N HIS A 85 1.42 16.28 3.68
CA HIS A 85 1.04 17.60 3.17
C HIS A 85 0.63 18.54 4.31
N TYR A 86 -0.13 18.06 5.28
CA TYR A 86 -0.57 18.85 6.42
C TYR A 86 0.56 19.20 7.39
N ARG A 87 1.46 18.25 7.69
CA ARG A 87 2.52 18.44 8.69
C ARG A 87 3.82 18.99 8.10
N MET A 88 3.95 19.02 6.77
CA MET A 88 5.18 19.38 6.04
C MET A 88 6.43 18.63 6.57
N LYS A 89 6.22 17.43 7.11
CA LYS A 89 7.25 16.55 7.69
C LYS A 89 7.06 15.16 7.10
N ARG A 90 8.17 14.50 6.73
CA ARG A 90 8.21 13.07 6.39
C ARG A 90 8.84 12.32 7.54
N ASP A 91 8.01 11.73 8.38
CA ASP A 91 8.40 10.92 9.52
C ASP A 91 7.61 9.60 9.54
N PHE A 92 8.13 8.61 10.28
CA PHE A 92 7.48 7.31 10.51
C PHE A 92 6.06 7.45 11.09
N ILE A 93 5.72 8.61 11.65
CA ILE A 93 4.39 8.93 12.16
C ILE A 93 3.38 8.98 11.01
N ASN A 94 3.75 9.48 9.83
CA ASN A 94 2.86 9.50 8.67
C ASN A 94 2.52 8.08 8.21
N GLY A 95 3.52 7.19 8.14
CA GLY A 95 3.34 5.78 7.86
C GLY A 95 2.49 5.09 8.92
N ALA A 96 2.77 5.32 10.21
CA ALA A 96 1.99 4.75 11.32
C ALA A 96 0.52 5.17 11.27
N VAL A 97 0.22 6.45 10.97
CA VAL A 97 -1.15 6.95 10.80
C VAL A 97 -1.80 6.33 9.56
N GLY A 98 -1.09 6.26 8.44
CA GLY A 98 -1.57 5.58 7.23
C GLY A 98 -1.90 4.11 7.47
N GLY A 99 -1.02 3.39 8.17
CA GLY A 99 -1.19 1.99 8.57
C GLY A 99 -2.38 1.80 9.51
N PHE A 100 -2.52 2.68 10.51
CA PHE A 100 -3.66 2.66 11.42
C PHE A 100 -4.97 2.84 10.67
N VAL A 101 -5.07 3.89 9.85
CA VAL A 101 -6.31 4.21 9.14
C VAL A 101 -6.66 3.11 8.15
N ALA A 102 -5.70 2.64 7.35
CA ALA A 102 -5.91 1.54 6.41
C ALA A 102 -6.36 0.26 7.11
N GLY A 103 -5.73 -0.10 8.22
CA GLY A 103 -6.09 -1.28 9.01
C GLY A 103 -7.47 -1.16 9.65
N ALA A 104 -7.72 -0.05 10.34
CA ALA A 104 -8.95 0.17 11.08
C ALA A 104 -10.16 0.28 10.15
N SER A 105 -10.04 0.98 9.03
CA SER A 105 -11.14 1.12 8.08
C SER A 105 -11.42 -0.19 7.34
N ILE A 106 -10.43 -0.77 6.65
CA ILE A 106 -10.68 -1.94 5.80
C ILE A 106 -11.10 -3.18 6.62
N PHE A 107 -10.39 -3.49 7.71
CA PHE A 107 -10.76 -4.62 8.54
C PHE A 107 -11.92 -4.32 9.49
N GLY A 108 -12.12 -3.07 9.89
CA GLY A 108 -13.30 -2.65 10.64
C GLY A 108 -14.59 -2.80 9.85
N PHE A 109 -14.60 -2.35 8.59
CA PHE A 109 -15.74 -2.54 7.69
C PHE A 109 -15.98 -4.01 7.37
N LYS A 110 -14.92 -4.78 7.10
CA LYS A 110 -15.03 -6.22 6.79
C LYS A 110 -15.46 -7.06 7.99
N GLY A 111 -14.95 -6.76 9.18
CA GLY A 111 -15.26 -7.46 10.43
C GLY A 111 -16.50 -6.95 11.17
N ARG A 112 -17.07 -5.80 10.75
CA ARG A 112 -18.19 -5.10 11.40
C ARG A 112 -18.00 -4.96 12.91
N SER A 113 -16.76 -4.73 13.34
CA SER A 113 -16.37 -4.77 14.75
C SER A 113 -15.33 -3.70 15.03
N ILE A 114 -15.62 -2.87 16.03
CA ILE A 114 -14.71 -1.83 16.52
C ILE A 114 -13.44 -2.46 17.11
N LYS A 115 -13.57 -3.62 17.78
CA LYS A 115 -12.40 -4.33 18.32
C LYS A 115 -11.45 -4.76 17.21
N THR A 116 -11.99 -5.28 16.11
CA THR A 116 -11.22 -5.68 14.93
C THR A 116 -10.60 -4.47 14.24
N ALA A 117 -11.31 -3.35 14.17
CA ALA A 117 -10.79 -2.10 13.63
C ALA A 117 -9.57 -1.62 14.45
N ILE A 118 -9.70 -1.54 15.77
CA ILE A 118 -8.63 -1.08 16.65
C ILE A 118 -7.45 -2.06 16.57
N SER A 119 -7.67 -3.37 16.68
CA SER A 119 -6.57 -4.34 16.62
C SER A 119 -5.84 -4.30 15.29
N ALA A 120 -6.57 -4.32 14.16
CA ALA A 120 -5.96 -4.30 12.84
C ALA A 120 -5.22 -2.98 12.56
N GLY A 121 -5.81 -1.86 12.96
CA GLY A 121 -5.17 -0.55 12.90
C GLY A 121 -3.87 -0.51 13.70
N THR A 122 -3.88 -0.97 14.95
CA THR A 122 -2.67 -0.98 15.79
C THR A 122 -1.57 -1.85 15.21
N VAL A 123 -1.89 -3.06 14.73
CA VAL A 123 -0.89 -3.96 14.14
C VAL A 123 -0.26 -3.35 12.89
N LEU A 124 -1.06 -2.78 12.00
CA LEU A 124 -0.54 -2.13 10.79
C LEU A 124 0.24 -0.85 11.09
N ALA A 125 -0.18 -0.07 12.09
CA ALA A 125 0.55 1.12 12.54
C ALA A 125 1.92 0.76 13.10
N VAL A 126 1.99 -0.25 13.99
CA VAL A 126 3.24 -0.74 14.56
C VAL A 126 4.13 -1.32 13.47
N THR A 127 3.56 -2.11 12.56
CA THR A 127 4.31 -2.71 11.45
C THR A 127 4.93 -1.61 10.56
N SER A 128 4.16 -0.59 10.20
CA SER A 128 4.66 0.55 9.43
C SER A 128 5.75 1.32 10.19
N ALA A 129 5.53 1.62 11.48
CA ALA A 129 6.52 2.30 12.30
C ALA A 129 7.84 1.50 12.43
N VAL A 130 7.77 0.17 12.54
CA VAL A 130 8.95 -0.71 12.60
C VAL A 130 9.70 -0.73 11.27
N ILE A 131 8.97 -0.83 10.15
CA ILE A 131 9.57 -0.79 8.80
C ILE A 131 10.29 0.55 8.58
N ASP A 132 9.64 1.65 8.92
CA ASP A 132 10.21 3.00 8.76
C ASP A 132 11.35 3.31 9.76
N ALA A 133 11.30 2.76 10.99
CA ALA A 133 12.37 2.91 11.98
C ALA A 133 13.61 2.06 11.67
N GLY A 134 13.45 0.95 10.95
CA GLY A 134 14.54 0.06 10.54
C GLY A 134 15.45 0.61 9.44
N GLY A 135 15.29 1.86 9.02
CA GLY A 135 16.11 2.47 7.96
C GLY A 135 15.80 1.97 6.55
N GLN A 136 14.84 1.06 6.37
CA GLN A 136 14.13 0.88 5.10
C GLN A 136 13.15 2.04 4.93
N THR A 137 13.71 3.25 4.80
CA THR A 137 12.99 4.47 4.48
C THR A 137 11.90 4.17 3.47
N THR A 138 10.67 4.63 3.76
CA THR A 138 9.73 5.17 2.77
C THR A 138 10.58 5.57 1.57
N ARG A 139 10.48 4.80 0.46
CA ARG A 139 11.34 4.96 -0.71
C ARG A 139 11.56 6.44 -0.89
N VAL A 140 12.81 6.81 -0.64
CA VAL A 140 13.33 8.15 -0.79
C VAL A 140 12.63 8.72 -2.02
N ASP A 141 11.96 9.86 -1.89
CA ASP A 141 11.99 10.77 -3.02
C ASP A 141 13.46 11.23 -3.09
N ASN A 142 14.33 10.31 -3.50
CA ASN A 142 15.68 10.61 -3.93
C ASN A 142 15.34 11.15 -5.29
N GLY A 143 14.92 12.42 -5.34
CA GLY A 143 14.31 13.03 -6.52
C GLY A 143 15.05 12.47 -7.70
N LYS A 144 14.34 11.66 -8.52
CA LYS A 144 14.92 10.54 -9.29
C LYS A 144 16.33 10.95 -9.69
N GLU A 145 17.36 10.30 -9.14
CA GLU A 145 18.76 10.66 -9.37
C GLU A 145 19.11 10.31 -10.84
N TYR A 146 18.52 11.05 -11.77
CA TYR A 146 18.93 11.21 -13.15
C TYR A 146 20.22 12.02 -13.05
N TYR A 147 21.33 11.34 -12.84
CA TYR A 147 22.66 11.94 -12.88
C TYR A 147 22.86 12.78 -14.16
N PRO A 148 23.73 13.82 -14.18
CA PRO A 148 24.56 14.34 -13.09
C PRO A 148 24.63 15.88 -13.07
N TYR A 149 23.71 16.64 -12.45
CA TYR A 149 24.03 18.04 -12.11
C TYR A 149 23.40 18.49 -10.77
N THR A 150 24.27 18.47 -9.75
CA THR A 150 24.26 19.25 -8.51
C THR A 150 22.93 19.35 -7.73
N THR A 151 22.61 18.34 -6.93
CA THR A 151 21.90 18.61 -5.68
C THR A 151 22.82 19.44 -4.80
N LYS A 152 22.55 20.74 -4.68
CA LYS A 152 23.24 21.61 -3.72
C LYS A 152 23.20 20.92 -2.35
N LYS A 153 24.38 20.77 -1.75
CA LYS A 153 24.58 20.39 -0.34
C LYS A 153 23.55 21.11 0.53
N ARG A 154 22.94 20.34 1.42
CA ARG A 154 22.27 20.82 2.64
C ARG A 154 23.14 21.90 3.29
N SER A 155 22.72 23.16 3.22
CA SER A 155 23.28 24.21 4.05
C SER A 155 22.81 23.95 5.48
N THR A 156 23.73 23.46 6.31
CA THR A 156 23.60 23.54 7.76
C THR A 156 23.52 25.02 8.12
N VAL A 157 22.32 25.54 8.35
CA VAL A 157 22.16 26.86 8.96
C VAL A 157 21.93 26.62 10.44
N GLN A 158 23.05 26.65 11.18
CA GLN A 158 23.06 26.93 12.62
C GLN A 158 22.71 28.41 12.79
N GLY A 159 21.75 28.70 13.65
CA GLY A 159 21.70 29.92 14.44
C GLY A 159 22.19 29.59 15.84
#